data_AF-A0A6I4I796-F1
#
_entry.id   AF-A0A6I4I796-F1
#
_cell.length_a   1.000
_cell.length_b   1.000
_cell.length_c   1.000
_cell.angle_alpha   90.00
_cell.angle_beta   90.00
_cell.angle_gamma   90.00
#
_symmetry.space_group_name_H-M   'P 1'
#
loop_
_entity.id
_entity.type
_entity.pdbx_description
1 polymer ?
#
loop_
_entity_poly.entity_id
_entity_poly.type
_entity_poly.pdbx_seq_one_letter_code
_entity_poly.pdbx_strand_id
1 'polypeptide(L)'
;MNLKPILAVLLLTAACKSQQTGSASGCPIVMCTEEFKMIPVKIISTAGTEAEFKSYKIIDVAGGKEIKLSNDLPNTPDNAKTLIVADDSQRRNFSEKGTDIQLQITRNDGKVVKVDYKISGGRCACHVAKLNGPDQVDIDKL
;
A
#
# COMPACT_ATOMS: atom_id res chain seq x y z
N MET A 1 -30.97 -60.35 47.39
CA MET A 1 -30.17 -59.93 46.23
C MET A 1 -31.07 -59.92 45.02
N ASN A 2 -31.37 -58.75 44.46
CA ASN A 2 -32.07 -58.61 43.17
C ASN A 2 -31.48 -57.39 42.45
N LEU A 3 -30.63 -57.62 41.46
CA LEU A 3 -29.98 -56.59 40.64
C LEU A 3 -30.97 -56.14 39.55
N LYS A 4 -31.33 -54.85 39.54
CA LYS A 4 -32.11 -54.23 38.45
C LYS A 4 -31.20 -53.85 37.28
N PRO A 5 -31.70 -53.88 36.02
CA PRO A 5 -30.91 -53.61 34.83
C PRO A 5 -30.53 -52.11 34.77
N ILE A 6 -29.24 -51.85 34.61
CA ILE A 6 -28.68 -50.52 34.43
C ILE A 6 -28.96 -50.07 33.00
N LEU A 7 -29.84 -49.08 32.85
CA LEU A 7 -30.09 -48.38 31.59
C LEU A 7 -28.92 -47.42 31.33
N ALA A 8 -27.96 -47.83 30.50
CA ALA A 8 -26.87 -46.98 30.05
C ALA A 8 -27.29 -46.20 28.79
N VAL A 9 -27.75 -44.96 28.98
CA VAL A 9 -27.96 -44.00 27.89
C VAL A 9 -26.60 -43.40 27.53
N LEU A 10 -26.01 -43.86 26.42
CA LEU A 10 -24.83 -43.24 25.83
C LEU A 10 -25.22 -41.89 25.20
N LEU A 11 -24.91 -40.81 25.92
CA LEU A 11 -24.92 -39.45 25.38
C LEU A 11 -23.74 -39.29 24.41
N LEU A 12 -24.02 -39.47 23.11
CA LEU A 12 -23.15 -39.05 22.02
C LEU A 12 -23.12 -37.52 21.98
N THR A 13 -22.20 -36.90 22.71
CA THR A 13 -21.90 -35.48 22.55
C THR A 13 -21.23 -35.30 21.19
N ALA A 14 -22.02 -34.97 20.17
CA ALA A 14 -21.50 -34.49 18.89
C ALA A 14 -20.75 -33.18 19.15
N ALA A 15 -19.42 -33.26 19.24
CA ALA A 15 -18.56 -32.09 19.23
C ALA A 15 -18.63 -31.47 17.82
N CYS A 16 -19.56 -30.53 17.62
CA CYS A 16 -19.49 -29.61 16.49
C CYS A 16 -18.22 -28.78 16.64
N LYS A 17 -17.12 -29.24 16.04
CA LYS A 17 -16.02 -28.34 15.68
C LYS A 17 -16.59 -27.39 14.63
N SER A 18 -16.99 -26.21 15.07
CA SER A 18 -17.16 -25.06 14.18
C SER A 18 -15.87 -24.90 13.39
N GLN A 19 -15.86 -25.32 12.13
CA GLN A 19 -14.84 -24.94 11.17
C GLN A 19 -14.92 -23.42 11.07
N GLN A 20 -14.02 -22.73 11.78
CA GLN A 20 -13.78 -21.32 11.52
C GLN A 20 -13.41 -21.23 10.05
N THR A 21 -14.29 -20.62 9.26
CA THR A 21 -14.02 -20.12 7.92
C THR A 21 -13.09 -18.91 8.02
N GLY A 22 -11.95 -19.08 8.68
CA GLY A 22 -10.87 -18.11 8.68
C GLY A 22 -10.04 -18.37 7.44
N SER A 23 -9.92 -17.37 6.57
CA SER A 23 -8.92 -17.38 5.51
C SER A 23 -7.58 -17.84 6.11
N ALA A 24 -6.90 -18.79 5.48
CA ALA A 24 -5.63 -19.35 5.97
C ALA A 24 -4.53 -18.29 6.25
N SER A 25 -4.76 -17.05 5.80
CA SER A 25 -3.87 -15.90 5.91
C SER A 25 -4.12 -15.00 7.12
N GLY A 26 -5.10 -15.28 8.00
CA GLY A 26 -5.44 -14.38 9.13
C GLY A 26 -6.06 -13.04 8.70
N CYS A 27 -6.36 -12.90 7.41
CA CYS A 27 -7.08 -11.78 6.84
C CYS A 27 -8.59 -12.08 6.79
N PRO A 28 -9.46 -11.07 6.91
CA PRO A 28 -10.86 -11.25 6.58
C PRO A 28 -11.01 -11.74 5.13
N ILE A 29 -12.10 -12.42 4.82
CA ILE A 29 -12.42 -12.77 3.43
C ILE A 29 -12.67 -11.44 2.69
N VAL A 30 -11.83 -11.14 1.71
CA VAL A 30 -11.94 -9.95 0.85
C VAL A 30 -11.96 -10.42 -0.59
N MET A 31 -12.94 -9.94 -1.36
CA MET A 31 -12.98 -10.16 -2.81
C MET A 31 -12.10 -9.08 -3.47
N CYS A 32 -11.03 -9.50 -4.11
CA CYS A 32 -10.12 -8.61 -4.82
C CYS A 32 -10.39 -8.61 -6.32
N THR A 33 -10.19 -7.46 -6.96
CA THR A 33 -10.09 -7.35 -8.41
C THR A 33 -8.70 -7.81 -8.87
N GLU A 34 -8.61 -8.32 -10.10
CA GLU A 34 -7.34 -8.75 -10.73
C GLU A 34 -6.57 -7.56 -11.36
N GLU A 35 -6.96 -6.31 -11.05
CA GLU A 35 -6.29 -5.12 -11.57
C GLU A 35 -4.98 -4.83 -10.81
N PHE A 36 -4.03 -4.18 -11.49
CA PHE A 36 -2.82 -3.67 -10.85
C PHE A 36 -2.95 -2.16 -10.65
N LYS A 37 -2.96 -1.69 -9.39
CA LYS A 37 -3.04 -0.27 -9.07
C LYS A 37 -1.67 0.38 -8.95
N MET A 38 -1.60 1.58 -9.48
CA MET A 38 -0.50 2.53 -9.32
C MET A 38 -1.07 3.87 -8.83
N ILE A 39 -0.30 4.60 -8.05
CA ILE A 39 -0.62 5.96 -7.59
C ILE A 39 0.28 6.94 -8.35
N PRO A 40 -0.14 7.41 -9.54
CA PRO A 40 0.60 8.41 -10.28
C PRO A 40 0.43 9.80 -9.65
N VAL A 41 1.48 10.60 -9.77
CA VAL A 41 1.53 12.01 -9.37
C VAL A 41 2.12 12.79 -10.53
N LYS A 42 1.40 13.81 -10.99
CA LYS A 42 1.85 14.67 -12.06
C LYS A 42 2.84 15.71 -11.54
N ILE A 43 3.99 15.86 -12.19
CA ILE A 43 5.00 16.86 -11.88
C ILE A 43 4.88 17.98 -12.90
N ILE A 44 4.72 19.23 -12.42
CA ILE A 44 4.62 20.43 -13.25
C ILE A 44 5.63 21.50 -12.79
N SER A 45 5.92 22.42 -13.70
CA SER A 45 6.73 23.62 -13.49
C SER A 45 5.92 24.81 -14.00
N THR A 46 5.89 25.91 -13.24
CA THR A 46 5.18 27.14 -13.59
C THR A 46 6.11 28.24 -14.12
N ALA A 47 7.43 28.03 -14.05
CA ALA A 47 8.44 28.94 -14.59
C ALA A 47 8.58 28.92 -16.13
N GLY A 48 7.71 28.19 -16.84
CA GLY A 48 7.63 28.24 -18.32
C GLY A 48 8.52 27.23 -19.07
N THR A 49 9.15 26.30 -18.37
CA THR A 49 9.88 25.15 -18.96
C THR A 49 9.29 23.82 -18.50
N GLU A 50 9.63 22.74 -19.21
CA GLU A 50 9.27 21.38 -18.79
C GLU A 50 9.74 21.11 -17.35
N ALA A 51 8.97 20.32 -16.60
CA ALA A 51 9.28 19.99 -15.21
C ALA A 51 10.44 19.00 -15.16
N GLU A 52 11.66 19.51 -15.31
CA GLU A 52 12.88 18.71 -15.26
C GLU A 52 13.42 18.60 -13.83
N PHE A 53 13.82 17.39 -13.44
CA PHE A 53 14.50 17.12 -12.18
C PHE A 53 15.55 16.01 -12.37
N LYS A 54 16.54 16.02 -11.50
CA LYS A 54 17.70 15.12 -11.53
C LYS A 54 17.37 13.72 -11.03
N SER A 55 16.57 13.63 -9.97
CA SER A 55 16.19 12.37 -9.34
C SER A 55 14.99 12.54 -8.42
N TYR A 56 14.38 11.43 -8.03
CA TYR A 56 13.39 11.41 -6.96
C TYR A 56 13.58 10.19 -6.06
N LYS A 57 12.99 10.25 -4.85
CA LYS A 57 12.97 9.16 -3.87
C LYS A 57 11.65 9.18 -3.11
N ILE A 58 11.24 8.02 -2.61
CA ILE A 58 10.08 7.88 -1.73
C ILE A 58 10.57 7.35 -0.40
N ILE A 59 10.29 8.06 0.68
CA ILE A 59 10.79 7.73 2.03
C ILE A 59 9.60 7.42 2.93
N ASP A 60 9.62 6.27 3.61
CA ASP A 60 8.77 6.03 4.78
C ASP A 60 9.18 6.98 5.91
N VAL A 61 8.29 7.88 6.31
CA VAL A 61 8.57 8.92 7.30
C VAL A 61 8.86 8.33 8.68
N ALA A 62 8.21 7.22 9.05
CA ALA A 62 8.38 6.61 10.36
C ALA A 62 9.72 5.86 10.47
N GLY A 63 10.07 5.11 9.42
CA GLY A 63 11.28 4.28 9.40
C GLY A 63 12.52 4.94 8.80
N GLY A 64 12.36 6.06 8.08
CA GLY A 64 13.42 6.72 7.31
C GLY A 64 13.94 5.89 6.14
N LYS A 65 13.25 4.81 5.76
CA LYS A 65 13.68 3.87 4.72
C LYS A 65 13.14 4.30 3.37
N GLU A 66 13.99 4.17 2.35
CA GLU A 66 13.58 4.36 0.96
C GLU A 66 12.69 3.20 0.52
N ILE A 67 11.52 3.51 -0.03
CA ILE A 67 10.60 2.56 -0.66
C ILE A 67 10.99 2.51 -2.14
N LYS A 68 11.53 1.38 -2.57
CA LYS A 68 11.88 1.14 -3.98
C LYS A 68 10.70 0.53 -4.70
N LEU A 69 10.36 1.09 -5.85
CA LEU A 69 9.31 0.55 -6.70
C LEU A 69 9.89 -0.59 -7.55
N SER A 70 9.15 -1.68 -7.70
CA SER A 70 9.62 -2.82 -8.52
C SER A 70 9.68 -2.47 -10.00
N ASN A 71 8.84 -1.53 -10.42
CA ASN A 71 8.77 -0.99 -11.77
C ASN A 71 9.18 0.48 -11.72
N ASP A 72 10.46 0.75 -11.50
CA ASP A 72 11.02 2.04 -11.92
C ASP A 72 10.85 2.10 -13.44
N LEU A 73 9.72 2.65 -13.91
CA LEU A 73 9.56 3.03 -15.30
C LEU A 73 10.80 3.85 -15.63
N PRO A 74 11.56 3.51 -16.68
CA PRO A 74 12.74 4.29 -17.03
C PRO A 74 12.33 5.75 -17.11
N ASN A 75 13.05 6.60 -16.39
CA ASN A 75 12.95 8.05 -16.44
C ASN A 75 13.28 8.49 -17.87
N THR A 76 12.34 8.33 -18.80
CA THR A 76 12.42 8.97 -20.10
C THR A 76 11.95 10.42 -19.92
N PRO A 77 12.51 11.38 -20.66
CA PRO A 77 12.07 12.78 -20.63
C PRO A 77 10.55 12.94 -20.79
N ASP A 78 9.91 12.04 -21.54
CA ASP A 78 8.45 12.02 -21.74
C ASP A 78 7.67 11.57 -20.48
N ASN A 79 8.26 10.70 -19.65
CA ASN A 79 7.67 10.16 -18.43
C ASN A 79 7.95 11.02 -17.18
N ALA A 80 8.93 11.92 -17.23
CA ALA A 80 9.32 12.80 -16.11
C ALA A 80 8.15 13.69 -15.61
N LYS A 81 7.05 13.77 -16.36
CA LYS A 81 5.83 14.48 -15.97
C LYS A 81 4.94 13.69 -15.02
N THR A 82 5.16 12.39 -14.82
CA THR A 82 4.36 11.56 -13.93
C THR A 82 5.24 10.59 -13.15
N LEU A 83 5.26 10.72 -11.83
CA LEU A 83 5.94 9.80 -10.92
C LEU A 83 4.94 8.85 -10.29
N ILE A 84 5.32 7.59 -10.09
CA ILE A 84 4.53 6.65 -9.27
C ILE A 84 5.02 6.78 -7.83
N VAL A 85 4.13 6.96 -6.85
CA VAL A 85 4.51 7.02 -5.43
C VAL A 85 4.22 5.74 -4.66
N ALA A 86 3.36 4.88 -5.23
CA ALA A 86 3.04 3.56 -4.73
C ALA A 86 2.38 2.74 -5.83
N ASP A 87 2.48 1.41 -5.71
CA ASP A 87 1.84 0.43 -6.58
C ASP A 87 1.71 -0.88 -5.82
N ASP A 88 0.96 -1.82 -6.39
CA ASP A 88 0.61 -3.07 -5.73
C ASP A 88 1.80 -4.00 -5.46
N SER A 89 2.92 -3.85 -6.18
CA SER A 89 4.13 -4.66 -5.98
C SER A 89 4.77 -4.43 -4.60
N GLN A 90 4.61 -3.23 -4.02
CA GLN A 90 5.03 -2.91 -2.65
C GLN A 90 3.86 -2.73 -1.69
N ARG A 91 2.66 -3.21 -2.01
CA ARG A 91 1.48 -3.06 -1.14
C ARG A 91 1.75 -3.38 0.33
N ARG A 92 2.54 -4.43 0.60
CA ARG A 92 2.86 -4.90 1.96
C ARG A 92 3.80 -3.98 2.74
N ASN A 93 4.44 -3.00 2.10
CA ASN A 93 5.28 -2.00 2.76
C ASN A 93 4.45 -0.91 3.42
N PHE A 94 3.17 -0.80 3.07
CA PHE A 94 2.25 0.16 3.66
C PHE A 94 1.38 -0.49 4.74
N SER A 95 0.88 0.31 5.67
CA SER A 95 -0.09 -0.14 6.68
C SER A 95 -1.52 -0.07 6.15
N GLU A 96 -2.42 -0.88 6.69
CA GLU A 96 -3.85 -0.84 6.34
C GLU A 96 -4.52 0.48 6.75
N LYS A 97 -3.99 1.15 7.80
CA LYS A 97 -4.48 2.45 8.27
C LYS A 97 -3.83 3.63 7.54
N GLY A 98 -2.92 3.36 6.61
CA GLY A 98 -2.08 4.35 5.96
C GLY A 98 -0.68 4.42 6.56
N THR A 99 0.30 4.55 5.69
CA THR A 99 1.69 4.90 6.00
C THR A 99 1.94 6.30 5.46
N ASP A 100 2.55 7.13 6.30
CA ASP A 100 3.00 8.46 5.89
C ASP A 100 4.33 8.31 5.14
N ILE A 101 4.35 8.77 3.89
CA ILE A 101 5.52 8.74 3.02
C ILE A 101 5.83 10.13 2.52
N GLN A 102 7.09 10.36 2.15
CA GLN A 102 7.55 11.60 1.56
C GLN A 102 8.17 11.36 0.20
N LEU A 103 7.58 11.97 -0.83
CA LEU A 103 8.19 12.11 -2.14
C LEU A 103 9.23 13.24 -2.06
N GLN A 104 10.48 12.93 -2.37
CA GLN A 104 11.57 13.89 -2.44
C GLN A 104 12.06 14.00 -3.88
N ILE A 105 11.88 15.16 -4.51
CA ILE A 105 12.31 15.42 -5.88
C ILE A 105 13.52 16.35 -5.81
N THR A 106 14.64 15.93 -6.40
CA THR A 106 15.85 16.74 -6.51
C THR A 106 15.87 17.44 -7.85
N ARG A 107 15.71 18.75 -7.86
CA ARG A 107 15.75 19.61 -9.06
C ARG A 107 17.16 19.67 -9.66
N ASN A 108 17.26 20.15 -10.89
CA ASN A 108 18.54 20.33 -11.59
C ASN A 108 19.46 21.37 -10.90
N ASP A 109 18.88 22.36 -10.23
CA ASP A 109 19.57 23.36 -9.41
C ASP A 109 20.03 22.84 -8.02
N GLY A 110 19.74 21.56 -7.71
CA GLY A 110 20.09 20.92 -6.45
C GLY A 110 19.07 21.14 -5.31
N LYS A 111 18.03 21.95 -5.52
CA LYS A 111 16.94 22.11 -4.53
C LYS A 111 16.15 20.81 -4.41
N VAL A 112 15.82 20.44 -3.17
CA VAL A 112 14.98 19.26 -2.88
C VAL A 112 13.58 19.72 -2.51
N VAL A 113 12.60 19.35 -3.34
CA VAL A 113 11.16 19.51 -3.09
C VAL A 113 10.66 18.29 -2.34
N LYS A 114 9.92 18.51 -1.25
CA LYS A 114 9.37 17.45 -0.40
C LYS A 114 7.86 17.54 -0.38
N VAL A 115 7.18 16.42 -0.61
CA VAL A 115 5.72 16.33 -0.62
C VAL A 115 5.29 15.12 0.15
N ASP A 116 4.41 15.33 1.12
CA ASP A 116 3.90 14.27 1.99
C ASP A 116 2.65 13.62 1.40
N TYR A 117 2.57 12.30 1.53
CA TYR A 117 1.44 11.47 1.13
C TYR A 117 1.09 10.53 2.27
N LYS A 118 -0.17 10.09 2.28
CA LYS A 118 -0.61 8.98 3.10
C LYS A 118 -1.13 7.87 2.21
N ILE A 119 -0.44 6.73 2.20
CA ILE A 119 -0.77 5.58 1.34
C ILE A 119 -1.18 4.39 2.20
N SER A 120 -2.35 3.82 1.95
CA SER A 120 -2.74 2.55 2.56
C SER A 120 -2.34 1.37 1.68
N GLY A 121 -2.09 0.25 2.34
CA GLY A 121 -1.89 -1.06 1.74
C GLY A 121 -1.93 -2.12 2.84
N GLY A 122 -0.87 -2.90 2.96
CA GLY A 122 -0.74 -3.89 4.02
C GLY A 122 -1.16 -5.28 3.58
N ARG A 123 -0.97 -6.25 4.47
CA ARG A 123 -1.08 -7.68 4.16
C ARG A 123 -2.46 -8.06 3.62
N CYS A 124 -3.53 -7.53 4.19
CA CYS A 124 -4.90 -7.92 3.84
C CYS A 124 -5.58 -6.98 2.84
N ALA A 125 -4.94 -5.88 2.45
CA ALA A 125 -5.44 -5.04 1.37
C ALA A 125 -5.34 -5.75 0.02
N CYS A 126 -6.28 -5.51 -0.91
CA CYS A 126 -6.14 -5.97 -2.29
C CYS A 126 -5.12 -5.13 -3.06
N HIS A 127 -5.23 -3.81 -2.91
CA HIS A 127 -4.46 -2.82 -3.65
C HIS A 127 -3.91 -1.73 -2.73
N VAL A 128 -2.95 -0.96 -3.23
CA VAL A 128 -2.60 0.32 -2.64
C VAL A 128 -3.70 1.36 -2.89
N ALA A 129 -3.82 2.35 -1.99
CA ALA A 129 -4.68 3.50 -2.20
C ALA A 129 -4.06 4.77 -1.58
N LYS A 130 -4.26 5.90 -2.26
CA LYS A 130 -3.91 7.22 -1.73
C LYS A 130 -5.02 7.70 -0.79
N LEU A 131 -4.70 7.81 0.50
CA LEU A 131 -5.58 8.40 1.50
C LEU A 131 -5.43 9.92 1.55
N ASN A 132 -4.22 10.44 1.32
CA ASN A 132 -3.92 11.87 1.28
C ASN A 132 -2.69 12.15 0.39
N GLY A 133 -2.59 13.39 -0.09
CA GLY A 133 -1.51 13.90 -0.93
C GLY A 133 -2.04 14.41 -2.29
N PRO A 134 -1.35 15.37 -2.92
CA PRO A 134 -1.82 15.98 -4.15
C PRO A 134 -1.72 15.02 -5.35
N ASP A 135 -2.57 15.19 -6.36
CA ASP A 135 -2.39 14.50 -7.66
C ASP A 135 -1.36 15.20 -8.56
N GLN A 136 -1.02 16.45 -8.22
CA GLN A 136 -0.10 17.28 -8.98
C GLN A 136 0.84 18.05 -8.05
N VAL A 137 2.12 18.02 -8.35
CA VAL A 137 3.18 18.74 -7.63
C VAL A 137 3.78 19.79 -8.54
N ASP A 138 3.75 21.04 -8.10
CA ASP A 138 4.42 22.17 -8.75
C ASP A 138 5.78 22.39 -8.08
N ILE A 139 6.84 21.99 -8.77
CA ILE A 139 8.20 21.99 -8.20
C ILE A 139 8.77 23.38 -7.99
N ASP A 140 8.14 24.44 -8.55
CA ASP A 140 8.57 25.83 -8.38
C ASP A 140 7.96 26.50 -7.15
N LYS A 141 6.86 25.97 -6.62
CA LYS A 141 6.10 26.57 -5.51
C LYS A 141 6.42 25.98 -4.14
N LEU A 142 7.29 24.97 -4.09
CA LEU A 142 7.70 24.24 -2.89
C LEU A 142 9.21 24.35 -2.72
#